data_AF-A0A957NTI4-F1
#
_entry.id   AF-A0A957NTI4-F1
#
_cell.length_a   1.000
_cell.length_b   1.000
_cell.length_c   1.000
_cell.angle_alpha   90.00
_cell.angle_beta   90.00
_cell.angle_gamma   90.00
#
_symmetry.space_group_name_H-M   'P 1'
#
loop_
_entity.id
_entity.type
_entity.pdbx_description
1 polymer ?
#
loop_
_entity_poly.entity_id
_entity_poly.type
_entity_poly.pdbx_seq_one_letter_code
_entity_poly.pdbx_strand_id
1 'polypeptide(L)' 'CGYCTPGFLLTLIPFLRENPNPTEDQIRDAISGNICRCTGYQNIVDAALLAAELLQAD' A
#
# COMPACT_ATOMS: atom_id res chain seq x y z
N CYS A 1 -8.41 13.00 3.21
CA CYS A 1 -9.75 12.97 3.83
C CYS A 1 -10.04 11.66 4.57
N GLY A 2 -9.31 10.56 4.31
CA GLY A 2 -9.52 9.28 5.00
C GLY A 2 -10.57 8.36 4.35
N TYR A 3 -11.38 8.86 3.42
CA TYR A 3 -12.46 8.10 2.79
C TYR A 3 -11.96 6.83 2.06
N CYS A 4 -10.86 6.94 1.31
CA CYS A 4 -10.30 5.83 0.55
C CYS A 4 -9.43 4.89 1.41
N THR A 5 -9.00 5.32 2.61
CA THR A 5 -8.01 4.62 3.42
C THR A 5 -8.40 3.17 3.75
N PRO A 6 -9.67 2.84 4.11
CA PRO A 6 -10.05 1.46 4.35
C PRO A 6 -9.87 0.56 3.13
N GLY A 7 -10.14 1.06 1.91
CA GLY A 7 -9.93 0.31 0.66
C GLY A 7 -8.46 -0.05 0.46
N PHE A 8 -7.56 0.92 0.63
CA PHE A 8 -6.12 0.68 0.56
C PHE A 8 -5.64 -0.34 1.59
N LEU A 9 -6.13 -0.28 2.83
CA LEU A 9 -5.74 -1.24 3.87
C LEU A 9 -6.17 -2.67 3.52
N LEU A 10 -7.41 -2.85 3.05
CA LEU A 10 -7.91 -4.18 2.65
C LEU A 10 -7.21 -4.75 1.42
N THR A 11 -6.64 -3.90 0.56
CA THR A 11 -5.80 -4.32 -0.57
C THR A 11 -4.35 -4.61 -0.13
N LEU A 12 -3.73 -3.72 0.63
CA LEU A 12 -2.30 -3.79 0.96
C LEU A 12 -1.97 -4.85 2.00
N ILE A 13 -2.82 -5.08 3.01
CA ILE A 13 -2.55 -6.08 4.05
C ILE A 13 -2.34 -7.50 3.48
N PRO A 14 -3.27 -8.07 2.67
CA PRO A 14 -3.04 -9.38 2.08
C PRO A 14 -1.89 -9.34 1.05
N PHE A 15 -1.79 -8.28 0.24
CA PHE A 15 -0.72 -8.12 -0.75
C PHE A 15 0.68 -8.20 -0.11
N LEU A 16 0.92 -7.50 1.00
CA LEU A 16 2.21 -7.49 1.70
C LEU A 16 2.53 -8.81 2.41
N ARG A 17 1.51 -9.58 2.83
CA ARG A 17 1.71 -10.93 3.36
C ARG A 17 2.22 -11.90 2.30
N GLU A 18 1.74 -11.75 1.08
CA GLU A 18 2.14 -12.58 -0.06
C GLU A 18 3.42 -12.07 -0.75
N ASN A 19 3.69 -10.77 -0.63
CA ASN A 19 4.83 -10.09 -1.24
C ASN A 19 5.60 -9.29 -0.16
N PRO A 20 6.47 -9.94 0.65
CA PRO A 20 7.13 -9.27 1.76
C PRO A 20 8.11 -8.17 1.33
N ASN A 21 8.74 -8.30 0.16
CA ASN A 21 9.70 -7.34 -0.40
C ASN A 21 9.19 -6.80 -1.75
N PRO A 22 8.10 -6.01 -1.76
CA PRO A 22 7.55 -5.50 -3.01
C PRO A 22 8.40 -4.35 -3.54
N THR A 23 8.44 -4.19 -4.86
CA THR A 23 8.94 -2.97 -5.50
C THR A 23 7.88 -1.87 -5.49
N GLU A 24 8.29 -0.63 -5.74
CA GLU A 24 7.37 0.49 -5.90
C GLU A 24 6.30 0.21 -6.98
N ASP A 25 6.72 -0.32 -8.13
CA ASP A 25 5.84 -0.66 -9.25
C ASP A 25 4.80 -1.72 -8.88
N GLN A 26 5.20 -2.74 -8.10
CA GLN A 26 4.29 -3.78 -7.64
C GLN A 26 3.23 -3.20 -6.68
N ILE A 27 3.60 -2.27 -5.80
CA ILE A 27 2.64 -1.57 -4.94
C ILE A 27 1.67 -0.73 -5.77
N ARG A 28 2.18 0.01 -6.75
CA ARG A 28 1.35 0.86 -7.64
C ARG A 28 0.34 0.03 -8.43
N ASP A 29 0.75 -1.13 -8.93
CA ASP A 29 -0.14 -2.06 -9.63
C ASP A 29 -1.20 -2.63 -8.67
N ALA A 30 -0.78 -3.08 -7.48
CA ALA A 30 -1.68 -3.64 -6.46
C ALA A 30 -2.77 -2.64 -6.03
N ILE A 31 -2.45 -1.35 -5.95
CA ILE A 31 -3.40 -0.31 -5.54
C ILE A 31 -4.14 0.37 -6.71
N SER A 32 -3.93 -0.06 -7.95
CA SER A 32 -4.48 0.59 -9.15
C SER A 32 -6.02 0.67 -9.16
N GLY A 33 -6.70 -0.27 -8.47
CA GLY A 33 -8.15 -0.27 -8.27
C GLY A 33 -8.65 0.66 -7.15
N ASN A 34 -7.76 1.25 -6.34
CA ASN A 34 -8.12 2.12 -5.22
C ASN A 34 -7.90 3.59 -5.59
N ILE A 35 -9.00 4.33 -5.76
CA ILE A 35 -8.94 5.74 -6.17
C ILE A 35 -8.78 6.66 -4.96
N CYS A 36 -7.76 7.52 -4.99
CA CYS A 36 -7.54 8.57 -4.00
C CYS A 36 -7.54 9.95 -4.65
N ARG A 37 -8.30 10.89 -4.08
CA ARG A 37 -8.29 12.30 -4.52
C ARG A 37 -7.39 13.21 -3.70
N CYS A 38 -6.97 12.79 -2.51
CA CYS A 38 -6.29 13.69 -1.56
C CYS A 38 -4.76 13.58 -1.59
N THR A 39 -4.20 12.40 -1.81
CA THR A 39 -2.77 12.16 -1.52
C THR A 39 -1.87 12.24 -2.75
N GLY A 40 -2.42 12.10 -3.96
CA GLY A 40 -1.60 11.95 -5.18
C GLY A 40 -0.80 10.63 -5.22
N TYR A 41 -1.18 9.63 -4.41
CA TYR A 41 -0.61 8.28 -4.33
C TYR A 41 0.80 8.15 -3.75
N GLN A 42 1.72 9.10 -3.93
CA GLN A 42 3.12 8.92 -3.51
C GLN A 42 3.26 8.51 -2.04
N ASN A 43 2.62 9.25 -1.11
CA ASN A 43 2.70 8.92 0.31
C ASN A 43 2.03 7.59 0.70
N ILE A 44 1.12 7.06 -0.14
CA ILE A 44 0.52 5.73 0.08
C ILE A 44 1.54 4.65 -0.29
N VAL A 45 2.27 4.86 -1.39
CA VAL A 45 3.33 3.97 -1.84
C VAL A 45 4.48 3.94 -0.82
N ASP A 46 4.93 5.11 -0.35
CA ASP A 46 5.96 5.21 0.68
C ASP A 46 5.53 4.52 1.99
N ALA A 47 4.27 4.68 2.39
CA ALA A 47 3.72 4.01 3.57
C ALA A 47 3.62 2.49 3.41
N ALA A 48 3.34 2.00 2.21
CA ALA A 48 3.29 0.57 1.92
C ALA A 48 4.69 -0.07 1.93
N LEU A 49 5.71 0.61 1.40
CA LEU A 49 7.11 0.18 1.49
C LEU A 49 7.56 0.10 2.94
N LEU A 50 7.29 1.14 3.74
CA LEU A 50 7.58 1.14 5.17
C LEU A 50 6.84 0.02 5.91
N ALA A 51 5.57 -0.22 5.58
CA ALA A 51 4.80 -1.31 6.18
C ALA A 51 5.41 -2.69 5.85
N ALA A 52 5.94 -2.87 4.63
CA ALA A 52 6.62 -4.09 4.22
C ALA A 52 7.88 -4.35 5.08
N GLU A 53 8.68 -3.31 5.33
CA GLU A 53 9.86 -3.39 6.21
C GLU A 53 9.48 -3.74 7.65
N LEU A 54 8.43 -3.10 8.20
CA LEU A 54 7.99 -3.32 9.58
C LEU A 54 7.44 -4.74 9.79
N LEU A 55 6.64 -5.25 8.84
CA LEU A 55 6.04 -6.59 8.94
C LEU A 55 7.06 -7.73 8.87
N GLN A 56 8.27 -7.47 8.39
CA GLN A 56 9.37 -8.44 8.42
C GLN A 56 10.16 -8.43 9.73
N ALA A 57 10.07 -7.34 10.49
CA ALA A 57 10.75 -7.20 11.78
C ALA A 57 9.93 -7.79 12.95
N ASP A 58 8.65 -8.09 12.72
CA ASP A 58 7.72 -8.76 13.63
C ASP A 58 7.81 -10.30 13.55
#